data_AF-A0A7J2VU23-F1
#
_entry.id   AF-A0A7J2VU23-F1
#
_cell.length_a   1.000
_cell.length_b   1.000
_cell.length_c   1.000
_cell.angle_alpha   90.00
_cell.angle_beta   90.00
_cell.angle_gamma   90.00
#
_symmetry.space_group_name_H-M   'P 1'
#
loop_
_entity.id
_entity.type
_entity.pdbx_description
1 polymer ?
#
loop_
_entity_poly.entity_id
_entity_poly.type
_entity_poly.pdbx_seq_one_letter_code
_entity_poly.pdbx_strand_id
1 'polypeptide(L)'
;MVEIEEKPKIPKSNFVVTGLYIYPNDVFDFIKTLKPSQRGELEITDVNNWYLKQGRLKAIKLEGYWSDAGTFSSWLKANILRASLVNPEILNHVNLKELIEDLF
;
A
#
# COMPACT_ATOMS: atom_id res chain seq x y z
N MET A 1 17.03 -7.40 1.10
CA MET A 1 16.31 -6.31 1.78
C MET A 1 16.91 -6.17 3.16
N VAL A 2 17.16 -4.94 3.61
CA VAL A 2 17.89 -4.68 4.86
C VAL A 2 16.92 -4.61 6.05
N GLU A 3 15.74 -4.01 5.88
CA GLU A 3 14.71 -3.88 6.93
C GLU A 3 13.42 -3.31 6.32
N ILE A 4 12.25 -3.60 6.89
CA ILE A 4 10.97 -2.95 6.56
C ILE A 4 10.50 -2.17 7.79
N GLU A 5 10.16 -0.90 7.63
CA GLU A 5 9.73 -0.03 8.73
C GLU A 5 8.30 0.47 8.49
N GLU A 6 7.46 0.42 9.52
CA GLU A 6 6.09 0.93 9.47
C GLU A 6 6.11 2.44 9.70
N LYS A 7 5.67 3.20 8.68
CA LYS A 7 5.52 4.67 8.73
C LYS A 7 6.75 5.38 9.35
N PRO A 8 7.98 5.15 8.84
CA PRO A 8 9.17 5.80 9.37
C PRO A 8 9.10 7.32 9.16
N LYS A 9 9.54 8.10 10.16
CA LYS A 9 9.64 9.56 10.03
C LYS A 9 10.59 9.98 8.92
N ILE A 10 11.64 9.20 8.71
CA ILE A 10 12.65 9.40 7.67
C ILE A 10 12.73 8.10 6.86
N PRO A 11 12.05 8.00 5.71
CA PRO A 11 12.06 6.79 4.90
C PRO A 11 13.46 6.44 4.37
N LYS A 12 13.85 5.17 4.50
CA LYS A 12 15.13 4.67 3.95
C LYS A 12 15.15 4.59 2.41
N SER A 13 13.99 4.62 1.77
CA SER A 13 13.85 4.58 0.31
C SER A 13 12.47 5.10 -0.14
N ASN A 14 12.28 5.25 -1.45
CA ASN A 14 11.00 5.59 -2.07
C ASN A 14 10.11 4.37 -2.39
N PHE A 15 10.47 3.18 -1.90
CA PHE A 15 9.62 1.99 -2.05
C PHE A 15 8.64 1.87 -0.90
N VAL A 16 7.40 1.48 -1.23
CA VAL A 16 6.36 1.14 -0.28
C VAL A 16 6.00 -0.33 -0.40
N VAL A 17 5.69 -0.96 0.74
CA VAL A 17 5.09 -2.30 0.74
C VAL A 17 3.59 -2.13 0.51
N THR A 18 3.11 -2.58 -0.64
CA THR A 18 1.68 -2.51 -0.97
C THR A 18 0.85 -3.50 -0.14
N GLY A 19 -0.47 -3.30 -0.12
CA GLY A 19 -1.44 -4.15 0.62
C GLY A 19 -1.70 -5.54 0.04
N LEU A 20 -0.73 -6.16 -0.64
CA LEU A 20 -0.83 -7.50 -1.21
C LEU A 20 0.24 -8.41 -0.61
N TYR A 21 -0.21 -9.47 0.08
CA TYR A 21 0.67 -10.38 0.81
C TYR A 21 0.26 -11.83 0.55
N ILE A 22 1.25 -12.71 0.40
CA ILE A 22 1.04 -14.16 0.26
C ILE A 22 1.93 -14.83 1.30
N TYR A 23 1.32 -15.58 2.22
CA TYR A 23 2.03 -16.26 3.30
C TYR A 23 1.73 -17.77 3.33
N PRO A 24 2.71 -18.61 3.71
CA PRO A 24 2.45 -19.97 4.14
C PRO A 24 1.66 -20.02 5.45
N ASN A 25 1.14 -21.20 5.79
CA ASN A 25 0.23 -21.39 6.92
C ASN A 25 0.86 -21.05 8.30
N ASP A 26 2.18 -21.16 8.43
CA ASP A 26 2.91 -20.83 9.66
C ASP A 26 2.77 -19.36 10.10
N VAL A 27 2.27 -18.49 9.22
CA VAL A 27 1.87 -17.12 9.58
C VAL A 27 0.87 -17.11 10.73
N PHE A 28 -0.05 -18.06 10.79
CA PHE A 28 -1.11 -18.12 11.81
C PHE A 28 -0.56 -18.39 13.20
N ASP A 29 0.58 -19.08 13.31
CA ASP A 29 1.25 -19.30 14.57
C ASP A 29 2.02 -18.06 15.00
N PHE A 30 2.67 -17.37 14.04
CA PHE A 30 3.40 -16.15 14.33
C PHE A 30 2.49 -15.00 14.76
N ILE A 31 1.38 -14.75 14.06
CA ILE A 31 0.49 -13.60 14.37
C ILE A 31 -0.08 -13.65 15.79
N LYS A 32 -0.25 -14.84 16.37
CA LYS A 32 -0.71 -15.03 17.77
C LYS A 32 0.33 -14.56 18.80
N THR A 33 1.59 -14.43 18.39
CA THR A 33 2.70 -13.98 19.24
C THR A 33 2.98 -12.48 19.14
N LEU A 34 2.33 -11.79 18.19
CA LEU A 34 2.52 -10.35 17.99
C LEU A 34 2.08 -9.57 19.23
N LYS A 35 2.80 -8.47 19.46
CA LYS A 35 2.47 -7.49 20.49
C LYS A 35 2.03 -6.20 19.80
N PRO A 36 1.08 -5.45 20.38
CA PRO A 36 0.69 -4.16 19.84
C PRO A 36 1.89 -3.23 19.69
N SER A 37 1.94 -2.49 18.59
CA SER A 37 2.94 -1.45 18.34
C SER A 37 2.71 -0.25 19.27
N GLN A 38 3.54 0.78 19.14
CA GLN A 38 3.32 2.07 19.81
C GLN A 38 1.97 2.71 19.45
N ARG A 39 1.34 2.28 18.34
CA ARG A 39 0.02 2.73 17.88
C ARG A 39 -1.12 1.85 18.42
N GLY A 40 -0.81 0.78 19.14
CA GLY A 40 -1.81 -0.18 19.62
C GLY A 40 -2.28 -1.17 18.56
N GLU A 41 -1.62 -1.24 17.40
CA GLU A 41 -1.99 -2.12 16.27
C GLU A 41 -1.08 -3.37 16.22
N LEU A 42 -1.61 -4.49 15.72
CA LEU A 42 -0.79 -5.64 15.33
C LEU A 42 -0.33 -5.40 13.87
N GLU A 43 0.96 -5.11 13.70
CA GLU A 43 1.46 -4.58 12.43
C GLU A 43 1.79 -5.70 11.44
N ILE A 44 1.30 -5.58 10.20
CA ILE A 44 1.71 -6.49 9.12
C ILE A 44 3.21 -6.38 8.81
N THR A 45 3.81 -5.21 9.08
CA THR A 45 5.25 -4.98 8.96
C THR A 45 6.06 -5.91 9.88
N ASP A 46 5.54 -6.27 11.07
CA ASP A 46 6.22 -7.23 11.95
C ASP A 46 6.19 -8.65 11.37
N VAL A 47 5.08 -9.05 10.74
CA VAL A 47 4.98 -10.33 10.01
C VAL A 47 5.97 -10.39 8.87
N ASN A 48 6.05 -9.33 8.07
CA ASN A 48 7.02 -9.24 6.97
C ASN A 48 8.46 -9.34 7.49
N ASN A 49 8.79 -8.63 8.58
CA ASN A 49 10.12 -8.69 9.19
C ASN A 49 10.44 -10.06 9.79
N TRP A 50 9.45 -10.81 10.30
CA TRP A 50 9.66 -12.17 10.77
C TRP A 50 10.10 -13.12 9.66
N TYR A 51 9.42 -13.08 8.50
CA TYR A 51 9.85 -13.85 7.33
C TYR A 51 11.18 -13.34 6.76
N LEU A 52 11.44 -12.02 6.79
CA LEU A 52 12.71 -11.43 6.35
C LEU A 52 13.88 -11.95 7.17
N LYS A 53 13.76 -11.96 8.50
CA LYS A 53 14.80 -12.45 9.43
C LYS A 53 15.13 -13.93 9.23
N GLN A 54 14.19 -14.71 8.71
CA GLN A 54 14.40 -16.12 8.37
C GLN A 54 14.94 -16.34 6.96
N GLY A 55 15.15 -15.28 6.17
CA GLY A 55 15.53 -15.40 4.75
C GLY A 55 14.42 -15.98 3.86
N ARG A 56 13.17 -15.94 4.31
CA ARG A 56 12.00 -16.54 3.63
C ARG A 56 11.12 -15.52 2.91
N LEU A 57 11.40 -14.24 3.07
CA LEU A 57 10.68 -13.17 2.35
C LEU A 57 11.21 -13.04 0.93
N LYS A 58 10.28 -13.09 -0.04
CA LYS A 58 10.51 -12.65 -1.42
C LYS A 58 9.62 -11.45 -1.69
N ALA A 59 10.14 -10.47 -2.41
CA ALA A 59 9.38 -9.32 -2.86
C ALA A 59 9.49 -9.18 -4.37
N ILE A 60 8.42 -8.68 -4.98
CA ILE A 60 8.34 -8.39 -6.40
C ILE A 60 8.00 -6.92 -6.53
N LYS A 61 8.75 -6.20 -7.38
CA LYS A 61 8.38 -4.83 -7.75
C LYS A 61 7.17 -4.90 -8.67
N LEU A 62 6.10 -4.23 -8.28
CA LEU A 62 4.93 -4.04 -9.14
C LEU A 62 5.26 -2.95 -10.17
N GLU A 63 5.09 -3.28 -11.44
CA GLU A 63 5.12 -2.30 -12.53
C GLU A 63 3.70 -1.81 -12.81
N GLY A 64 3.54 -0.53 -13.10
CA GLY A 64 2.24 0.10 -13.35
C GLY A 64 1.74 0.98 -12.20
N TYR A 65 0.43 1.25 -12.19
CA TYR A 65 -0.20 2.15 -11.23
C TYR A 65 -0.76 1.39 -10.03
N TRP A 66 -0.42 1.87 -8.83
CA TRP A 66 -1.05 1.47 -7.58
C TRP A 66 -1.63 2.72 -6.91
N SER A 67 -2.87 2.62 -6.42
CA SER A 67 -3.55 3.68 -5.66
C SER A 67 -4.26 3.05 -4.48
N ASP A 68 -4.24 3.72 -3.34
CA ASP A 68 -5.21 3.49 -2.28
C ASP A 68 -6.49 4.33 -2.52
N ALA A 69 -7.51 4.07 -1.72
CA ALA A 69 -8.75 4.83 -1.66
C ALA A 69 -9.10 5.18 -0.19
N GLY A 70 -8.07 5.49 0.61
CA GLY A 70 -8.21 5.77 2.05
C GLY A 70 -8.71 7.17 2.38
N THR A 71 -8.70 8.12 1.43
CA THR A 71 -9.29 9.46 1.58
C THR A 71 -10.30 9.71 0.46
N PHE A 72 -11.22 10.68 0.62
CA PHE A 72 -12.14 11.07 -0.46
C PHE A 72 -11.37 11.46 -1.73
N SER A 73 -10.30 12.20 -1.55
CA SER A 73 -9.37 12.61 -2.60
C SER A 73 -8.71 11.43 -3.32
N SER A 74 -8.15 10.45 -2.58
CA SER A 74 -7.51 9.27 -3.20
C SER A 74 -8.53 8.33 -3.84
N TRP A 75 -9.72 8.21 -3.25
CA TRP A 75 -10.84 7.46 -3.83
C TRP A 75 -11.32 8.04 -5.16
N LEU A 76 -11.54 9.35 -5.24
CA LEU A 76 -11.97 10.01 -6.48
C LEU A 76 -10.91 9.83 -7.58
N LYS A 77 -9.64 10.05 -7.24
CA LYS A 77 -8.51 9.83 -8.15
C LYS A 77 -8.45 8.39 -8.66
N ALA A 78 -8.60 7.39 -7.79
CA ALA A 78 -8.58 5.99 -8.17
C ALA A 78 -9.71 5.64 -9.15
N ASN A 79 -10.92 6.19 -8.93
CA ASN A 79 -12.06 5.98 -9.81
C ASN A 79 -11.85 6.62 -11.19
N ILE A 80 -11.32 7.84 -11.25
CA ILE A 80 -11.04 8.52 -12.52
C ILE A 80 -9.98 7.78 -13.32
N LEU A 81 -8.91 7.32 -12.65
CA LEU A 81 -7.89 6.47 -13.27
C LEU A 81 -8.51 5.18 -13.83
N ARG A 82 -9.42 4.54 -13.07
CA ARG A 82 -10.09 3.32 -13.56
C ARG A 82 -11.00 3.62 -14.75
N ALA A 83 -11.78 4.69 -14.68
CA ALA A 83 -12.72 5.08 -15.73
C ALA A 83 -11.99 5.41 -17.03
N SER A 84 -10.88 6.15 -16.98
CA SER A 84 -10.09 6.49 -18.16
C SER A 84 -9.43 5.29 -18.82
N LEU A 85 -9.07 4.26 -18.05
CA LEU A 85 -8.55 3.00 -18.59
C LEU A 85 -9.64 2.18 -19.33
N VAL A 86 -10.90 2.29 -18.90
CA VAL A 86 -12.02 1.55 -19.51
C VAL A 86 -12.65 2.30 -20.68
N ASN A 87 -12.82 3.61 -20.55
CA ASN A 87 -13.33 4.50 -21.58
C ASN A 87 -12.53 5.82 -21.53
N PRO A 88 -11.47 5.96 -22.34
CA PRO A 88 -10.64 7.16 -22.34
C PRO A 88 -11.40 8.46 -22.63
N GLU A 89 -12.46 8.39 -23.44
CA GLU A 89 -13.27 9.56 -23.82
C GLU A 89 -14.07 10.14 -22.64
N ILE A 90 -14.24 9.39 -21.55
CA ILE A 90 -14.93 9.90 -20.36
C ILE A 90 -14.24 11.15 -19.80
N LEU A 91 -12.92 11.27 -19.98
CA LEU A 91 -12.15 12.44 -19.54
C LEU A 91 -12.56 13.72 -20.28
N ASN A 92 -13.11 13.63 -21.48
CA ASN A 92 -13.62 14.79 -22.23
C ASN A 92 -14.87 15.39 -21.56
N HIS A 93 -15.53 14.63 -20.69
CA HIS A 93 -16.73 15.04 -19.95
C HIS A 93 -16.44 15.34 -18.48
N VAL A 94 -15.17 15.27 -18.05
CA VAL A 94 -14.75 15.56 -16.68
C VAL A 94 -13.90 16.82 -16.69
N ASN A 95 -14.31 17.84 -15.94
CA ASN A 95 -13.48 19.02 -15.72
C ASN A 95 -12.33 18.68 -14.75
N LEU A 96 -11.23 18.14 -15.29
CA LEU A 96 -10.08 17.74 -14.50
C LEU A 96 -9.45 18.90 -13.72
N LYS A 97 -9.61 20.16 -14.18
CA LYS A 97 -9.02 21.32 -13.53
C LYS A 97 -9.74 21.65 -12.21
N GLU A 98 -11.06 21.70 -12.24
CA GLU A 98 -11.91 21.89 -11.07
C GLU A 98 -11.74 20.74 -10.07
N LEU A 99 -11.63 19.52 -10.58
CA LEU A 99 -11.38 18.34 -9.76
C LEU A 99 -9.99 18.34 -9.09
N ILE A 100 -8.99 18.96 -9.71
CA ILE A 100 -7.65 19.15 -9.14
C ILE A 100 -7.63 20.32 -8.15
N GLU A 101 -8.39 21.38 -8.38
CA GLU A 101 -8.55 22.51 -7.46
C GLU A 101 -9.23 22.12 -6.15
N ASP A 102 -10.18 21.17 -6.16
CA ASP A 102 -10.80 20.62 -4.94
C ASP A 102 -9.90 19.63 -4.17
N LEU A 103 -8.78 19.20 -4.75
CA LEU A 103 -7.86 18.21 -4.20
C LEU A 103 -6.64 18.82 -3.46
N PHE A 104 -6.45 20.15 -3.54
CA PHE A 104 -5.35 20.91 -2.93
C PHE A 104 -5.84 22.17 -2.22
#